data_AF-A0A7S4GQ17-F1
#
_entry.id   AF-A0A7S4GQ17-F1
#
_cell.length_a   1.000
_cell.length_b   1.000
_cell.length_c   1.000
_cell.angle_alpha   90.00
_cell.angle_beta   90.00
_cell.angle_gamma   90.00
#
_symmetry.space_group_name_H-M   'P 1'
#
loop_
_entity.id
_entity.type
_entity.pdbx_description
1 polymer ?
#
loop_
_entity_poly.entity_id
_entity_poly.type
_entity_poly.pdbx_seq_one_letter_code
_entity_poly.pdbx_strand_id
1 'polypeptide(L)'
;FRSKRPTDIILLRFFYPDSAGVNVFVGRQKKPNIDLKVGRIPVFSDPHGAHAVDAQALKFYVLLKGSEEAFRGQRDIVMRKTPTVKLKIDIQITQAEFTGATFVTNMAVLLGLSPDRIKVVAVPGTRRLTMLPDGRRLQQA
;
A
#
# COMPACT_ATOMS: atom_id res chain seq x y z
N PHE A 1 -11.41 14.36 -15.35
CA PHE A 1 -11.12 15.81 -15.30
C PHE A 1 -10.55 16.21 -16.65
N ARG A 2 -11.21 17.13 -17.37
CA ARG A 2 -10.78 17.56 -18.70
C ARG A 2 -10.40 19.03 -18.64
N SER A 3 -9.10 19.30 -18.54
CA SER A 3 -8.55 20.65 -18.68
C SER A 3 -7.30 20.60 -19.56
N LYS A 4 -7.13 21.62 -20.40
CA LYS A 4 -5.92 21.83 -21.21
C LYS A 4 -4.77 22.44 -20.42
N ARG A 5 -5.04 23.12 -19.30
CA ARG A 5 -4.05 23.89 -18.55
C ARG A 5 -3.32 22.98 -17.56
N PRO A 6 -1.98 22.86 -17.62
CA PRO A 6 -1.20 22.05 -16.68
C PRO A 6 -1.30 22.54 -15.23
N THR A 7 -1.60 23.82 -15.05
CA THR A 7 -1.80 24.46 -13.75
C THR A 7 -3.14 24.10 -13.11
N ASP A 8 -4.09 23.56 -13.87
CA ASP A 8 -5.35 23.13 -13.30
C ASP A 8 -5.13 21.76 -12.66
N ILE A 9 -5.03 21.76 -11.35
CA ILE A 9 -4.68 20.60 -10.53
C ILE A 9 -5.79 20.42 -9.50
N ILE A 10 -6.29 19.20 -9.38
CA ILE A 10 -7.33 18.84 -8.42
C ILE A 10 -6.86 17.61 -7.66
N LEU A 11 -6.91 17.68 -6.33
CA LEU A 11 -6.79 16.51 -5.47
C LEU A 11 -8.19 16.01 -5.14
N LEU A 12 -8.55 14.84 -5.67
CA LEU A 12 -9.81 14.19 -5.30
C LEU A 12 -9.62 13.41 -4.01
N ARG A 13 -10.59 13.59 -3.10
CA ARG A 13 -10.70 12.85 -1.85
C ARG A 13 -12.07 12.20 -1.83
N PHE A 14 -12.12 10.89 -1.65
CA PHE A 14 -13.37 10.16 -1.47
C PHE A 14 -13.26 9.14 -0.35
N PHE A 15 -14.41 8.80 0.20
CA PHE A 15 -14.53 7.74 1.18
C PHE A 15 -14.22 6.39 0.53
N TYR A 16 -13.34 5.63 1.17
CA TYR A 16 -12.90 4.33 0.72
C TYR A 16 -12.79 3.41 1.95
N PRO A 17 -13.85 2.63 2.25
CA PRO A 17 -13.91 1.82 3.47
C PRO A 17 -13.05 0.55 3.41
N ASP A 18 -12.49 0.24 2.25
CA ASP A 18 -11.78 -1.00 2.00
C ASP A 18 -10.26 -0.78 2.15
N SER A 19 -9.55 -1.79 2.64
CA SER A 19 -8.08 -1.79 2.67
C SER A 19 -7.47 -2.50 1.45
N ALA A 20 -8.32 -3.07 0.59
CA ALA A 20 -7.90 -3.79 -0.60
C ALA A 20 -7.07 -2.91 -1.55
N GLY A 21 -6.13 -3.54 -2.26
CA GLY A 21 -5.26 -2.85 -3.19
C GLY A 21 -6.05 -2.22 -4.34
N VAL A 22 -6.04 -0.88 -4.43
CA VAL A 22 -6.54 -0.15 -5.59
C VAL A 22 -5.45 -0.09 -6.65
N ASN A 23 -5.80 -0.39 -7.90
CA ASN A 23 -4.97 -0.07 -9.05
C ASN A 23 -5.53 1.17 -9.73
N VAL A 24 -4.65 2.14 -9.98
CA VAL A 24 -4.94 3.34 -10.76
C VAL A 24 -4.35 3.21 -12.16
N PHE A 25 -5.17 3.43 -13.17
CA PHE A 25 -4.79 3.45 -14.57
C PHE A 25 -4.89 4.88 -15.09
N VAL A 26 -3.93 5.30 -15.92
CA VAL A 26 -3.94 6.62 -16.58
C VAL A 26 -4.09 6.38 -18.08
N GLY A 27 -5.21 6.84 -18.64
CA GLY A 27 -5.63 6.44 -19.97
C GLY A 27 -5.89 4.94 -20.04
N ARG A 28 -5.37 4.30 -21.09
CA ARG A 28 -5.45 2.84 -21.29
C ARG A 28 -4.26 2.09 -20.71
N GLN A 29 -3.28 2.79 -20.13
CA GLN A 29 -2.05 2.16 -19.66
C GLN A 29 -2.11 1.89 -18.15
N LYS A 30 -1.86 0.64 -17.79
CA LYS A 30 -1.51 0.29 -16.41
C LYS A 30 -0.09 0.77 -16.16
N LYS A 31 0.07 1.89 -15.46
CA LYS A 31 1.37 2.23 -14.90
C LYS A 31 1.64 1.32 -13.71
N PRO A 32 2.90 0.86 -13.49
CA PRO A 32 3.24 0.09 -12.32
C PRO A 32 2.70 0.79 -11.06
N ASN A 33 2.00 0.03 -10.22
CA ASN A 33 1.27 0.65 -9.11
C ASN A 33 2.22 1.41 -8.17
N ILE A 34 3.46 0.94 -8.05
CA ILE A 34 4.50 1.58 -7.23
C ILE A 34 4.92 2.96 -7.73
N ASP A 35 4.84 3.23 -9.04
CA ASP A 35 5.28 4.50 -9.64
C ASP A 35 4.31 5.64 -9.30
N LEU A 36 3.03 5.31 -9.10
CA LEU A 36 1.97 6.27 -8.81
C LEU A 36 1.53 6.23 -7.35
N LYS A 37 1.73 5.10 -6.65
CA LYS A 37 1.34 4.96 -5.24
C LYS A 37 2.36 5.66 -4.37
N VAL A 38 1.92 6.76 -3.76
CA VAL A 38 2.69 7.49 -2.76
C VAL A 38 2.35 6.99 -1.35
N GLY A 39 3.36 6.87 -0.49
CA GLY A 39 3.19 6.54 0.93
C GLY A 39 2.67 7.69 1.79
N ARG A 40 2.31 8.82 1.16
CA ARG A 40 1.77 10.04 1.76
C ARG A 40 0.62 10.58 0.92
N ILE A 41 -0.16 11.52 1.43
CA ILE A 41 -1.15 12.23 0.62
C ILE A 41 -0.42 12.88 -0.59
N PRO A 42 -0.93 12.71 -1.82
CA PRO A 42 -0.37 13.36 -2.99
C PRO A 42 -0.37 14.89 -2.86
N VAL A 43 0.69 15.53 -3.34
CA VAL A 43 0.85 16.99 -3.39
C VAL A 43 0.87 17.46 -4.85
N PHE A 44 0.70 18.75 -5.08
CA PHE A 44 0.53 19.29 -6.44
C PHE A 44 1.76 19.17 -7.34
N SER A 45 2.94 18.88 -6.80
CA SER A 45 4.12 18.56 -7.62
C SER A 45 4.13 17.12 -8.14
N ASP A 46 3.38 16.19 -7.52
CA ASP A 46 3.37 14.77 -7.89
C ASP A 46 2.78 14.54 -9.30
N PRO A 47 3.08 13.42 -9.98
CA PRO A 47 2.57 13.15 -11.32
C PRO A 47 1.05 12.98 -11.36
N HIS A 48 0.46 13.18 -12.55
CA HIS A 48 -0.96 12.89 -12.80
C HIS A 48 -1.24 11.40 -12.49
N GLY A 49 -2.25 11.13 -11.66
CA GLY A 49 -2.59 9.79 -11.19
C GLY A 49 -1.82 9.32 -9.95
N ALA A 50 -0.94 10.16 -9.39
CA ALA A 50 -0.38 9.91 -8.07
C ALA A 50 -1.50 9.75 -7.04
N HIS A 51 -1.42 8.70 -6.23
CA HIS A 51 -2.51 8.33 -5.33
C HIS A 51 -2.02 7.69 -4.04
N ALA A 52 -2.85 7.77 -3.00
CA ALA A 52 -2.63 7.10 -1.72
C ALA A 52 -3.94 6.56 -1.16
N VAL A 53 -3.84 5.44 -0.44
CA VAL A 53 -4.90 4.93 0.42
C VAL A 53 -4.49 5.24 1.85
N ASP A 54 -5.31 6.02 2.55
CA ASP A 54 -5.25 6.16 3.99
C ASP A 54 -6.27 5.21 4.62
N ALA A 55 -5.77 4.07 5.07
CA ALA A 55 -6.58 3.02 5.67
C ALA A 55 -7.13 3.41 7.05
N GLN A 56 -6.51 4.35 7.76
CA GLN A 56 -6.97 4.81 9.07
C GLN A 56 -8.14 5.80 8.92
N ALA A 57 -8.01 6.74 7.99
CA ALA A 57 -9.05 7.73 7.71
C ALA A 57 -10.17 7.19 6.78
N LEU A 58 -10.01 5.98 6.23
CA LEU A 58 -10.89 5.39 5.21
C LEU A 58 -11.04 6.32 4.00
N LYS A 59 -9.92 6.86 3.54
CA LYS A 59 -9.88 7.80 2.41
C LYS A 59 -8.94 7.31 1.34
N PHE A 60 -9.34 7.57 0.11
CA PHE A 60 -8.46 7.48 -1.04
C PHE A 60 -8.25 8.88 -1.61
N TYR A 61 -7.01 9.15 -1.98
CA TYR A 61 -6.56 10.41 -2.57
C TYR A 61 -5.99 10.14 -3.94
N VAL A 62 -6.37 10.94 -4.94
CA VAL A 62 -5.74 10.90 -6.28
C VAL A 62 -5.61 12.29 -6.85
N LEU A 63 -4.46 12.54 -7.47
CA LEU A 63 -4.16 13.80 -8.13
C LEU A 63 -4.55 13.77 -9.60
N LEU A 64 -5.36 14.72 -10.02
CA LEU A 64 -5.72 14.99 -11.41
C LEU A 64 -5.06 16.27 -11.86
N LYS A 65 -4.26 16.20 -12.92
CA LYS A 65 -3.66 17.37 -13.57
C LYS A 65 -4.17 17.56 -14.99
N GLY A 66 -4.36 18.80 -15.39
CA GLY A 66 -4.72 19.17 -16.75
C GLY A 66 -3.54 18.92 -17.70
N SER A 67 -3.86 18.69 -18.96
CA SER A 67 -2.92 18.56 -20.06
C SER A 67 -3.70 18.51 -21.36
N GLU A 68 -3.04 18.76 -22.49
CA GLU A 68 -3.67 18.64 -23.80
C GLU A 68 -4.22 17.21 -24.04
N GLU A 69 -3.48 16.20 -23.60
CA GLU A 69 -3.88 14.79 -23.63
C GLU A 69 -5.10 14.51 -22.73
N ALA A 70 -5.15 15.10 -21.52
CA ALA A 70 -6.29 14.96 -20.62
C ALA A 70 -7.56 15.61 -21.20
N PHE A 71 -7.43 16.75 -21.89
CA PHE A 71 -8.55 17.37 -22.59
C PHE A 71 -9.09 16.48 -23.71
N ARG A 72 -8.21 15.80 -24.44
CA ARG A 72 -8.56 14.82 -25.49
C ARG A 72 -9.09 13.48 -24.94
N GLY A 73 -9.22 13.33 -23.62
CA GLY A 73 -9.70 12.10 -22.98
C GLY A 73 -8.69 10.93 -23.00
N GLN A 74 -7.41 11.21 -23.27
CA GLN A 74 -6.38 10.18 -23.37
C GLN A 74 -5.71 9.86 -22.03
N ARG A 75 -5.98 10.67 -20.99
CA ARG A 75 -5.46 10.49 -19.62
C ARG A 75 -6.58 10.35 -18.60
N ASP A 76 -7.65 9.65 -18.96
CA ASP A 76 -8.71 9.35 -18.00
C ASP A 76 -8.18 8.46 -16.88
N ILE A 77 -8.59 8.74 -15.65
CA ILE A 77 -8.24 7.89 -14.51
C ILE A 77 -9.30 6.83 -14.33
N VAL A 78 -8.89 5.57 -14.42
CA VAL A 78 -9.73 4.42 -14.11
C VAL A 78 -9.20 3.75 -12.87
N MET A 79 -10.06 3.54 -11.89
CA MET A 79 -9.74 2.86 -10.64
C MET A 79 -10.36 1.48 -10.65
N ARG A 80 -9.57 0.46 -10.33
CA ARG A 80 -10.07 -0.92 -10.21
C ARG A 80 -9.67 -1.47 -8.86
N LYS A 81 -10.64 -2.06 -8.17
CA LYS A 81 -10.36 -2.85 -6.97
C LYS A 81 -9.68 -4.15 -7.38
N THR A 82 -8.60 -4.49 -6.70
CA THR A 82 -7.99 -5.81 -6.84
C THR A 82 -8.58 -6.72 -5.77
N PRO A 83 -9.22 -7.84 -6.15
CA PRO A 83 -9.60 -8.84 -5.16
C PRO A 83 -8.32 -9.29 -4.46
N THR A 84 -8.22 -8.99 -3.17
CA THR A 84 -7.07 -9.35 -2.34
C THR A 84 -7.54 -10.46 -1.42
N VAL A 85 -6.88 -11.61 -1.48
CA VAL A 85 -7.13 -12.72 -0.55
C VAL A 85 -6.23 -12.50 0.67
N LYS A 86 -6.83 -12.37 1.86
CA LYS A 86 -6.09 -12.38 3.14
C LYS A 86 -6.08 -13.80 3.67
N LEU A 87 -4.90 -14.39 3.79
CA LEU A 87 -4.69 -15.70 4.41
C LEU A 87 -4.10 -15.50 5.81
N LYS A 88 -4.74 -16.06 6.83
CA LYS A 88 -4.19 -16.15 8.20
C LYS A 88 -3.78 -17.58 8.45
N ILE A 89 -2.52 -17.79 8.81
CA ILE A 89 -1.97 -19.10 9.18
C ILE A 89 -1.32 -18.94 10.55
N ASP A 90 -1.70 -19.79 11.50
CA ASP A 90 -1.06 -19.87 12.80
C ASP A 90 -0.10 -21.08 12.77
N ILE A 91 1.20 -20.84 12.98
CA ILE A 91 2.25 -21.86 12.93
C ILE A 91 3.09 -21.78 14.21
N GLN A 92 3.32 -22.91 14.88
CA GLN A 92 4.22 -23.01 16.03
C GLN A 92 5.59 -23.53 15.57
N ILE A 93 6.58 -22.65 15.53
CA ILE A 93 7.98 -22.96 15.23
C ILE A 93 8.92 -22.10 16.07
N THR A 94 10.18 -22.49 16.17
CA THR A 94 11.21 -21.68 16.82
C THR A 94 11.58 -20.46 15.97
N GLN A 95 12.16 -19.43 16.59
CA GLN A 95 12.63 -18.24 15.88
C GLN A 95 13.69 -18.58 14.82
N ALA A 96 14.60 -19.52 15.13
CA ALA A 96 15.65 -19.97 14.23
C ALA A 96 15.06 -20.59 12.94
N GLU A 97 14.01 -21.40 13.10
CA GLU A 97 13.30 -22.02 11.98
C GLU A 97 12.55 -20.98 11.14
N PHE A 98 11.90 -19.99 11.78
CA PHE A 98 11.16 -18.94 11.07
C PHE A 98 12.07 -18.07 10.18
N THR A 99 13.28 -17.78 10.64
CA THR A 99 14.28 -17.03 9.86
C THR A 99 15.11 -17.90 8.92
N GLY A 100 14.95 -19.23 8.99
CA GLY A 100 15.71 -20.17 8.19
C GLY A 100 15.29 -20.18 6.71
N ALA A 101 16.23 -20.48 5.82
CA ALA A 101 15.97 -20.58 4.38
C ALA A 101 14.87 -21.62 4.04
N THR A 102 14.78 -22.68 4.85
CA THR A 102 13.79 -23.75 4.69
C THR A 102 12.35 -23.26 4.87
N PHE A 103 12.12 -22.28 5.74
CA PHE A 103 10.77 -21.75 5.99
C PHE A 103 10.20 -21.03 4.77
N VAL A 104 11.00 -20.17 4.13
CA VAL A 104 10.60 -19.45 2.91
C VAL A 104 10.27 -20.43 1.79
N THR A 105 11.11 -21.46 1.59
CA THR A 105 10.89 -22.51 0.59
C THR A 105 9.60 -23.29 0.87
N ASN A 106 9.37 -23.71 2.11
CA ASN A 106 8.17 -24.45 2.48
C ASN A 106 6.89 -23.60 2.29
N MET A 107 6.94 -22.32 2.63
CA MET A 107 5.83 -21.40 2.39
C MET A 107 5.62 -21.14 0.89
N ALA A 108 6.69 -21.06 0.10
CA ALA A 108 6.61 -20.93 -1.35
C ALA A 108 5.87 -22.12 -1.99
N VAL A 109 6.22 -23.34 -1.57
CA VAL A 109 5.55 -24.58 -2.01
C VAL A 109 4.08 -24.59 -1.58
N LEU A 110 3.80 -24.35 -0.30
CA LEU A 110 2.43 -24.38 0.25
C LEU A 110 1.51 -23.39 -0.47
N LEU A 111 2.02 -22.20 -0.80
CA LEU A 111 1.25 -21.13 -1.43
C LEU A 111 1.25 -21.20 -2.97
N GLY A 112 2.02 -22.12 -3.57
CA GLY A 112 2.21 -22.19 -5.02
C GLY A 112 2.83 -20.92 -5.62
N LEU A 113 3.77 -20.29 -4.90
CA LEU A 113 4.42 -19.03 -5.28
C LEU A 113 5.93 -19.23 -5.47
N SER A 114 6.58 -18.39 -6.29
CA SER A 114 8.04 -18.33 -6.30
C SER A 114 8.56 -17.84 -4.93
N PRO A 115 9.65 -18.43 -4.38
CA PRO A 115 10.28 -17.97 -3.14
C PRO A 115 10.61 -16.47 -3.13
N ASP A 116 11.00 -15.92 -4.28
CA ASP A 116 11.38 -14.49 -4.43
C ASP A 116 10.23 -13.53 -4.11
N ARG A 117 8.99 -14.04 -4.12
CA ARG A 117 7.79 -13.26 -3.77
C ARG A 117 7.49 -13.22 -2.28
N ILE A 118 8.22 -13.96 -1.46
CA ILE A 118 8.02 -14.05 -0.02
C ILE A 118 9.13 -13.24 0.66
N LYS A 119 8.74 -12.13 1.29
CA LYS A 119 9.64 -11.33 2.13
C LYS A 119 9.29 -11.56 3.59
N VAL A 120 10.19 -12.18 4.34
CA VAL A 120 10.07 -12.26 5.81
C VAL A 120 10.51 -10.92 6.38
N VAL A 121 9.59 -10.22 7.02
CA VAL A 121 9.88 -9.00 7.77
C VAL A 121 9.65 -9.34 9.24
N ALA A 122 10.72 -9.40 10.02
CA ALA A 122 10.59 -9.52 11.47
C ALA A 122 9.91 -8.26 12.00
N VAL A 123 8.69 -8.40 12.50
CA VAL A 123 8.05 -7.34 13.28
C VAL A 123 8.53 -7.53 14.71
N PRO A 124 9.34 -6.61 15.29
CA PRO A 124 9.73 -6.72 16.68
C PRO A 124 8.44 -6.81 17.51
N GLY A 125 8.28 -7.94 18.20
CA GLY A 125 7.14 -8.15 19.09
C GLY A 125 7.02 -6.96 20.01
N THR A 126 5.80 -6.43 20.15
CA THR A 126 5.48 -5.34 21.06
C THR A 126 6.18 -5.61 22.38
N ARG A 127 7.20 -4.81 22.74
CA ARG A 127 7.82 -4.89 24.07
C ARG A 127 6.65 -4.81 25.05
N ARG A 128 6.31 -5.92 25.70
CA ARG A 128 5.39 -5.89 26.84
C ARG A 128 6.08 -4.98 27.84
N LEU A 129 5.55 -3.77 28.00
CA LEU A 129 5.86 -2.94 29.15
C LEU A 129 5.28 -3.71 30.34
N THR A 130 6.12 -4.51 31.00
CA THR A 130 5.77 -5.09 32.28
C THR A 130 5.63 -3.91 33.24
N MET A 131 4.38 -3.54 33.57
CA MET A 131 4.16 -2.60 34.65
C MET A 131 4.53 -3.30 35.95
N LEU A 132 5.41 -2.67 36.73
CA LEU A 132 5.59 -3.02 38.12
C LEU A 132 4.28 -2.73 38.88
N PRO A 133 4.01 -3.43 40.00
CA PRO A 133 2.81 -3.22 40.82
C PRO A 133 2.63 -1.77 41.34
N ASP A 134 3.68 -0.94 41.26
CA ASP A 134 3.74 0.45 41.72
C ASP A 134 3.55 1.49 40.60
N GLY A 135 3.27 1.06 39.36
CA GLY A 135 3.01 1.95 38.22
C GLY A 135 4.25 2.60 37.61
N ARG A 136 5.48 2.20 37.99
CA ARG A 136 6.72 2.73 37.40
C ARG A 136 7.16 1.93 36.18
N ARG A 137 7.58 2.64 35.13
CA ARG A 137 8.14 2.06 33.90
C ARG A 137 9.63 1.78 34.09
N LEU A 138 10.06 0.52 33.95
CA LEU A 138 11.48 0.19 33.80
C LEU A 138 11.90 0.44 32.34
N GLN A 139 12.73 1.45 32.11
CA GLN A 139 13.58 1.49 30.92
C GLN A 139 14.87 0.75 31.29
N GLN A 140 15.11 -0.41 30.69
CA GLN A 140 16.46 -0.99 30.68
C GLN A 140 17.12 -0.67 29.34
N ALA A 141 18.38 -0.25 29.44
CA ALA A 141 19.27 0.18 28.37
C ALA A 141 19.54 -0.94 27.36
#